data_AF-C5M4X0-F1
#
_entry.id   AF-C5M4X0-F1
#
_cell.length_a   1.000
_cell.length_b   1.000
_cell.length_c   1.000
_cell.angle_alpha   90.00
_cell.angle_beta   90.00
_cell.angle_gamma   90.00
#
_symmetry.space_group_name_H-M   'P 1'
#
loop_
_entity.id
_entity.type
_entity.pdbx_description
1 polymer ?
#
loop_
_entity_poly.entity_id
_entity_poly.type
_entity_poly.pdbx_seq_one_letter_code
_entity_poly.pdbx_strand_id
1 'polypeptide(L)'
;MSDVNTLTSSSLESPLSGNSLESNASSTSSISILQSFQDWWSSPRSLMNENNSELQEDSEQLRQAKQRNRKIEYELFRTMLPSEIYLYEPDKPELETKVPIYGKLLDIELKDGNSIHEFYLENNSDPHAKDQHIVIIHGYMAAMGYFIKNVETLIKIPGVRLHFIDLPGFGNSSRPKFPSEFLIEHENLKDKISQVLEIENWFIDKIENWRMQRDISKFKLIGHSMGGYLSCCYLLKYNHNKMVEDVILVSPMGTESSEASLINNKDHQVNFHNDPFGELHFENKEGEDIIITEELTTFWKTIGQPKFPKSWIIEKLWSTNKSPFEVLQFLGPFYSKILSFWSFRRFKNFGNDSDTTEMIMKLHNYSYSIFNQYQGSGEVAITRLINHEVLAKLPLCNRGLVEFFVENEIRSLWVYGDKDWMNKNGGQYISDEINKRKKGLSSFKVIENAGHHLYLDNPKIFNDLVVEFFRLR
;
A
#
# COMPACT_ATOMS: atom_id res chain seq x y z
N MET A 1 -27.01 -65.03 -44.93
CA MET A 1 -25.62 -65.03 -44.46
C MET A 1 -25.37 -63.73 -43.69
N SER A 2 -25.85 -63.49 -42.46
CA SER A 2 -26.40 -64.38 -41.43
C SER A 2 -25.40 -65.47 -40.97
N ASP A 3 -25.27 -65.83 -39.69
CA ASP A 3 -26.10 -65.60 -38.48
C ASP A 3 -25.19 -65.21 -37.28
N VAL A 4 -25.53 -64.25 -36.41
CA VAL A 4 -26.47 -64.30 -35.26
C VAL A 4 -26.14 -65.38 -34.21
N ASN A 5 -25.74 -64.95 -32.99
CA ASN A 5 -25.87 -65.72 -31.74
C ASN A 5 -25.70 -64.81 -30.51
N THR A 6 -26.28 -65.17 -29.34
CA THR A 6 -26.40 -64.24 -28.19
C THR A 6 -26.51 -64.90 -26.80
N LEU A 7 -25.97 -64.20 -25.78
CA LEU A 7 -26.33 -64.19 -24.34
C LEU A 7 -25.93 -65.35 -23.38
N THR A 8 -24.96 -65.04 -22.48
CA THR A 8 -24.91 -65.35 -21.00
C THR A 8 -24.77 -66.82 -20.53
N SER A 9 -24.14 -67.20 -19.40
CA SER A 9 -23.54 -66.51 -18.21
C SER A 9 -22.40 -67.41 -17.62
N SER A 10 -21.63 -67.18 -16.53
CA SER A 10 -21.28 -66.02 -15.66
C SER A 10 -20.12 -66.38 -14.67
N SER A 11 -19.43 -65.37 -14.13
CA SER A 11 -18.73 -65.30 -12.81
C SER A 11 -17.72 -66.38 -12.34
N LEU A 12 -16.41 -66.05 -12.29
CA LEU A 12 -15.65 -65.76 -11.03
C LEU A 12 -14.16 -65.36 -11.26
N GLU A 13 -13.71 -64.39 -10.45
CA GLU A 13 -12.35 -64.02 -9.98
C GLU A 13 -11.03 -64.13 -10.82
N SER A 14 -10.50 -62.95 -11.22
CA SER A 14 -9.08 -62.50 -11.10
C SER A 14 -7.98 -63.18 -11.98
N PRO A 15 -6.75 -62.61 -12.17
CA PRO A 15 -6.13 -61.48 -11.44
C PRO A 15 -5.36 -60.39 -12.26
N LEU A 16 -4.92 -59.35 -11.55
CA LEU A 16 -3.74 -58.48 -11.75
C LEU A 16 -3.51 -57.73 -13.09
N SER A 17 -3.61 -56.39 -13.04
CA SER A 17 -2.53 -55.48 -13.54
C SER A 17 -2.69 -54.03 -13.05
N GLY A 18 -1.58 -53.39 -12.63
CA GLY A 18 -1.35 -51.94 -12.82
C GLY A 18 -2.14 -50.92 -11.98
N ASN A 19 -1.88 -50.82 -10.66
CA ASN A 19 -2.20 -49.59 -9.91
C ASN A 19 -1.01 -48.61 -9.94
N SER A 20 -1.05 -47.61 -10.82
CA SER A 20 -0.22 -46.40 -10.70
C SER A 20 -0.85 -45.47 -9.66
N LEU A 21 -0.22 -45.35 -8.49
CA LEU A 21 -0.65 -44.40 -7.47
C LEU A 21 -0.26 -42.97 -7.88
N GLU A 22 -1.16 -42.27 -8.59
CA GLU A 22 -1.08 -40.83 -8.71
C GLU A 22 -1.20 -40.19 -7.32
N SER A 23 -0.14 -39.52 -6.88
CA SER A 23 -0.11 -38.84 -5.59
C SER A 23 -0.99 -37.59 -5.66
N ASN A 24 -2.22 -37.69 -5.14
CA ASN A 24 -3.11 -36.55 -4.89
C ASN A 24 -2.46 -35.59 -3.87
N ALA A 25 -1.61 -34.69 -4.36
CA ALA A 25 -1.05 -33.60 -3.58
C ALA A 25 -2.19 -32.65 -3.17
N SER A 26 -2.65 -32.76 -1.93
CA SER A 26 -3.74 -31.93 -1.42
C SER A 26 -3.31 -30.46 -1.43
N SER A 27 -3.87 -29.64 -2.32
CA SER A 27 -3.53 -28.23 -2.43
C SER A 27 -4.05 -27.46 -1.21
N THR A 28 -3.21 -27.36 -0.17
CA THR A 28 -3.49 -26.63 1.07
C THR A 28 -3.92 -25.21 0.74
N SER A 29 -5.13 -24.83 1.18
CA SER A 29 -5.78 -23.56 0.84
C SER A 29 -5.77 -22.53 1.97
N SER A 30 -5.24 -22.91 3.13
CA SER A 30 -5.22 -22.13 4.38
C SER A 30 -4.48 -22.94 5.47
N ILE A 31 -4.05 -22.27 6.55
CA ILE A 31 -3.40 -22.95 7.70
C ILE A 31 -4.35 -23.88 8.45
N SER A 32 -3.82 -24.74 9.34
CA SER A 32 -4.67 -25.54 10.24
C SER A 32 -5.33 -24.66 11.32
N ILE A 33 -6.45 -25.11 11.91
CA ILE A 33 -7.07 -24.39 13.05
C ILE A 33 -6.10 -24.37 14.25
N LEU A 34 -5.36 -25.46 14.47
CA LEU A 34 -4.34 -25.53 15.53
C LEU A 34 -3.23 -24.49 15.34
N GLN A 35 -2.77 -24.28 14.11
CA GLN A 35 -1.80 -23.23 13.78
C GLN A 35 -2.37 -21.85 14.12
N SER A 36 -3.61 -21.56 13.73
CA SER A 36 -4.25 -20.26 14.04
C SER A 36 -4.34 -19.96 15.55
N PHE A 37 -4.52 -21.00 16.37
CA PHE A 37 -4.44 -20.87 17.83
C PHE A 37 -2.98 -20.69 18.30
N GLN A 38 -2.00 -21.39 17.72
CA GLN A 38 -0.58 -21.17 18.04
C GLN A 38 -0.10 -19.75 17.66
N ASP A 39 -0.59 -19.21 16.54
CA ASP A 39 -0.33 -17.85 16.09
C ASP A 39 -0.89 -16.84 17.10
N TRP A 40 -2.15 -16.99 17.51
CA TRP A 40 -2.81 -16.08 18.46
C TRP A 40 -2.19 -16.11 19.86
N TRP A 41 -1.89 -17.29 20.41
CA TRP A 41 -1.26 -17.38 21.75
C TRP A 41 0.23 -17.03 21.75
N SER A 42 0.94 -17.16 20.62
CA SER A 42 2.32 -16.69 20.52
C SER A 42 2.45 -15.21 20.18
N SER A 43 1.38 -14.53 19.76
CA SER A 43 1.41 -13.11 19.38
C SER A 43 1.74 -12.20 20.58
N PRO A 44 2.73 -11.29 20.49
CA PRO A 44 3.08 -10.41 21.60
C PRO A 44 1.95 -9.43 21.94
N ARG A 45 1.34 -9.57 23.11
CA ARG A 45 0.27 -8.67 23.58
C ARG A 45 0.73 -7.22 23.78
N SER A 46 2.02 -6.97 23.90
CA SER A 46 2.61 -5.63 23.91
C SER A 46 2.31 -4.84 22.63
N LEU A 47 2.18 -5.51 21.48
CA LEU A 47 1.85 -4.88 20.18
C LEU A 47 0.35 -4.63 19.97
N MET A 48 -0.53 -5.08 20.88
CA MET A 48 -1.99 -4.97 20.73
C MET A 48 -2.59 -3.76 21.47
N ASN A 49 -1.76 -2.97 22.14
CA ASN A 49 -2.19 -1.78 22.90
C ASN A 49 -1.80 -0.49 22.17
N GLU A 50 -2.42 0.62 22.56
CA GLU A 50 -2.05 1.96 22.13
C GLU A 50 -0.64 2.34 22.64
N ASN A 51 0.27 2.74 21.76
CA ASN A 51 1.61 3.21 22.14
C ASN A 51 1.52 4.56 22.88
N ASN A 52 1.56 4.54 24.21
CA ASN A 52 1.81 5.74 25.02
C ASN A 52 3.32 6.03 25.06
N SER A 53 3.76 7.00 24.27
CA SER A 53 5.17 7.34 24.03
C SER A 53 5.98 7.61 25.32
N GLU A 54 5.39 8.28 26.31
CA GLU A 54 6.07 8.65 27.55
C GLU A 54 6.34 7.47 28.52
N LEU A 55 5.76 6.27 28.30
CA LEU A 55 5.77 5.19 29.31
C LEU A 55 5.97 3.76 28.77
N GLN A 56 5.92 3.50 27.46
CA GLN A 56 5.88 2.11 26.94
C GLN A 56 6.98 1.71 25.95
N GLU A 57 7.63 2.64 25.25
CA GLU A 57 8.71 2.30 24.31
C GLU A 57 9.95 1.72 25.05
N ASP A 58 10.20 2.15 26.28
CA ASP A 58 11.19 1.58 27.22
C ASP A 58 10.84 0.19 27.76
N SER A 59 9.63 -0.33 27.50
CA SER A 59 9.26 -1.66 27.99
C SER A 59 9.98 -2.75 27.18
N GLU A 60 10.83 -3.51 27.85
CA GLU A 60 11.60 -4.62 27.25
C GLU A 60 10.71 -5.61 26.48
N GLN A 61 9.46 -5.78 26.91
CA GLN A 61 8.44 -6.61 26.26
C GLN A 61 7.93 -6.05 24.92
N LEU A 62 7.93 -4.72 24.74
CA LEU A 62 7.64 -4.09 23.44
C LEU A 62 8.87 -4.13 22.54
N ARG A 63 10.07 -3.88 23.09
CA ARG A 63 11.34 -3.98 22.36
C ARG A 63 11.56 -5.36 21.74
N GLN A 64 11.41 -6.42 22.55
CA GLN A 64 11.49 -7.82 22.08
C GLN A 64 10.39 -8.17 21.06
N ALA A 65 9.22 -7.54 21.15
CA ALA A 65 8.13 -7.76 20.21
C ALA A 65 8.38 -7.08 18.84
N LYS A 66 8.84 -5.82 18.83
CA LYS A 66 9.31 -5.14 17.61
C LYS A 66 10.44 -5.96 16.95
N GLN A 67 11.43 -6.43 17.73
CA GLN A 67 12.50 -7.31 17.25
C GLN A 67 12.02 -8.63 16.64
N ARG A 68 10.99 -9.28 17.22
CA ARG A 68 10.37 -10.48 16.63
C ARG A 68 9.79 -10.19 15.25
N ASN A 69 9.06 -9.09 15.09
CA ASN A 69 8.46 -8.74 13.81
C ASN A 69 9.52 -8.40 12.76
N ARG A 70 10.56 -7.62 13.11
CA ARG A 70 11.72 -7.39 12.22
C ARG A 70 12.41 -8.70 11.80
N LYS A 71 12.41 -9.75 12.64
CA LYS A 71 12.96 -11.07 12.30
C LYS A 71 12.07 -11.88 11.36
N ILE A 72 10.74 -11.81 11.51
CA ILE A 72 9.78 -12.39 10.55
C ILE A 72 9.93 -11.73 9.17
N GLU A 73 10.12 -10.41 9.15
CA GLU A 73 10.33 -9.62 7.93
C GLU A 73 11.70 -9.90 7.28
N TYR A 74 12.78 -9.94 8.06
CA TYR A 74 14.10 -10.38 7.59
C TYR A 74 14.04 -11.77 6.96
N GLU A 75 13.38 -12.74 7.60
CA GLU A 75 13.21 -14.09 7.06
C GLU A 75 12.44 -14.10 5.73
N LEU A 76 11.40 -13.27 5.59
CA LEU A 76 10.69 -13.09 4.32
C LEU A 76 11.64 -12.55 3.24
N PHE A 77 12.29 -11.41 3.47
CA PHE A 77 13.20 -10.80 2.50
C PHE A 77 14.40 -11.71 2.17
N ARG A 78 14.97 -12.41 3.15
CA ARG A 78 16.13 -13.29 2.96
C ARG A 78 15.81 -14.55 2.16
N THR A 79 14.60 -15.10 2.31
CA THR A 79 14.16 -16.27 1.52
C THR A 79 13.86 -15.89 0.07
N MET A 80 13.43 -14.65 -0.15
CA MET A 80 12.91 -14.16 -1.43
C MET A 80 13.98 -13.53 -2.34
N LEU A 81 15.03 -12.95 -1.75
CA LEU A 81 16.10 -12.27 -2.51
C LEU A 81 17.30 -13.20 -2.74
N PRO A 82 17.97 -13.12 -3.90
CA PRO A 82 19.19 -13.89 -4.16
C PRO A 82 20.31 -13.58 -3.16
N SER A 83 21.18 -14.56 -2.91
CA SER A 83 22.25 -14.48 -1.91
C SER A 83 23.33 -13.43 -2.20
N GLU A 84 23.42 -12.96 -3.44
CA GLU A 84 24.29 -11.87 -3.87
C GLU A 84 23.89 -10.49 -3.29
N ILE A 85 22.62 -10.32 -2.91
CA ILE A 85 22.13 -9.19 -2.13
C ILE A 85 22.28 -9.58 -0.66
N TYR A 86 23.26 -9.01 0.04
CA TYR A 86 23.44 -9.28 1.47
C TYR A 86 22.37 -8.56 2.30
N LEU A 87 21.79 -9.22 3.29
CA LEU A 87 20.86 -8.59 4.22
C LEU A 87 21.47 -8.62 5.61
N TYR A 88 21.51 -7.47 6.27
CA TYR A 88 21.92 -7.40 7.67
C TYR A 88 20.80 -7.97 8.54
N GLU A 89 21.11 -9.02 9.31
CA GLU A 89 20.18 -9.60 10.29
C GLU A 89 19.91 -8.58 11.43
N PRO A 90 18.65 -8.39 11.86
CA PRO A 90 18.33 -7.49 12.97
C PRO A 90 19.14 -7.77 14.24
N ASP A 91 19.56 -6.70 14.91
CA ASP A 91 20.37 -6.72 16.13
C ASP A 91 21.82 -7.28 15.99
N LYS A 92 22.33 -7.51 14.76
CA LYS A 92 23.75 -7.82 14.52
C LYS A 92 24.58 -6.55 14.28
N PRO A 93 25.88 -6.55 14.66
CA PRO A 93 26.81 -5.50 14.25
C PRO A 93 27.04 -5.52 12.74
N GLU A 94 27.47 -4.39 12.18
CA GLU A 94 27.85 -4.34 10.77
C GLU A 94 29.15 -5.10 10.49
N LEU A 95 29.30 -5.61 9.25
CA LEU A 95 30.50 -6.29 8.79
C LEU A 95 31.66 -5.29 8.62
N GLU A 96 32.86 -5.70 9.04
CA GLU A 96 34.10 -4.98 8.72
C GLU A 96 34.38 -4.96 7.20
N THR A 97 33.92 -5.99 6.48
CA THR A 97 34.00 -6.11 5.03
C THR A 97 32.82 -5.41 4.34
N LYS A 98 33.13 -4.43 3.48
CA LYS A 98 32.12 -3.80 2.62
C LYS A 98 31.58 -4.81 1.59
N VAL A 99 30.25 -4.91 1.51
CA VAL A 99 29.55 -5.71 0.50
C VAL A 99 29.02 -4.77 -0.61
N PRO A 100 29.16 -5.10 -1.91
CA PRO A 100 28.77 -4.20 -2.99
C PRO A 100 27.26 -3.96 -3.11
N ILE A 101 26.41 -4.93 -2.73
CA ILE A 101 24.95 -4.78 -2.72
C ILE A 101 24.42 -5.28 -1.38
N TYR A 102 23.68 -4.46 -0.65
CA TYR A 102 23.09 -4.86 0.62
C TYR A 102 21.75 -4.21 0.95
N GLY A 103 21.04 -4.78 1.93
CA GLY A 103 19.83 -4.21 2.54
C GLY A 103 19.83 -4.28 4.07
N LYS A 104 19.14 -3.32 4.70
CA LYS A 104 18.97 -3.14 6.15
C LYS A 104 17.51 -2.86 6.48
N LEU A 105 17.01 -3.42 7.59
CA LEU A 105 15.72 -3.05 8.19
C LEU A 105 15.99 -2.02 9.29
N LEU A 106 15.41 -0.82 9.16
CA LEU A 106 15.73 0.35 9.97
C LEU A 106 14.46 0.91 10.63
N ASP A 107 14.56 1.33 11.88
CA ASP A 107 13.55 2.18 12.53
C ASP A 107 14.10 3.61 12.57
N ILE A 108 13.52 4.52 11.79
CA ILE A 108 13.98 5.92 11.69
C ILE A 108 13.15 6.78 12.66
N GLU A 109 13.79 7.26 13.72
CA GLU A 109 13.16 8.11 14.75
C GLU A 109 12.83 9.51 14.22
N LEU A 110 11.60 9.95 14.50
CA LEU A 110 11.03 11.23 14.07
C LEU A 110 11.04 12.25 15.23
N LYS A 111 10.96 13.55 14.90
CA LYS A 111 10.96 14.65 15.89
C LYS A 111 9.80 14.61 16.91
N ASP A 112 8.79 13.76 16.72
CA ASP A 112 7.67 13.56 17.64
C ASP A 112 7.75 12.24 18.45
N GLY A 113 8.91 11.58 18.45
CA GLY A 113 9.18 10.34 19.19
C GLY A 113 8.61 9.06 18.54
N ASN A 114 7.89 9.17 17.41
CA ASN A 114 7.51 8.00 16.62
C ASN A 114 8.68 7.53 15.73
N SER A 115 8.58 6.33 15.17
CA SER A 115 9.45 5.88 14.08
C SER A 115 8.67 5.56 12.80
N ILE A 116 9.33 5.77 11.66
CA ILE A 116 8.99 5.12 10.38
C ILE A 116 9.91 3.93 10.20
N HIS A 117 9.34 2.75 9.98
CA HIS A 117 10.09 1.56 9.59
C HIS A 117 10.44 1.64 8.10
N GLU A 118 11.66 1.22 7.76
CA GLU A 118 12.20 1.29 6.41
C GLU A 118 13.00 0.02 6.07
N PHE A 119 12.66 -0.62 4.95
CA PHE A 119 13.57 -1.55 4.28
C PHE A 119 14.40 -0.76 3.26
N TYR A 120 15.64 -0.49 3.66
CA TYR A 120 16.63 0.23 2.88
C TYR A 120 17.53 -0.73 2.12
N LEU A 121 17.85 -0.46 0.85
CA LEU A 121 18.89 -1.17 0.10
C LEU A 121 19.75 -0.22 -0.72
N GLU A 122 21.02 -0.55 -0.93
CA GLU A 122 21.92 0.17 -1.84
C GLU A 122 22.81 -0.76 -2.67
N ASN A 123 23.17 -0.29 -3.87
CA ASN A 123 24.09 -0.96 -4.78
C ASN A 123 25.28 -0.04 -5.12
N ASN A 124 26.41 -0.30 -4.47
CA ASN A 124 27.70 0.36 -4.69
C ASN A 124 28.66 -0.47 -5.58
N SER A 125 28.15 -1.36 -6.45
CA SER A 125 28.98 -2.24 -7.28
C SER A 125 29.79 -1.50 -8.36
N ASP A 126 29.36 -0.31 -8.77
CA ASP A 126 30.11 0.62 -9.61
C ASP A 126 30.37 1.93 -8.84
N PRO A 127 31.63 2.24 -8.45
CA PRO A 127 32.00 3.50 -7.81
C PRO A 127 31.81 4.76 -8.66
N HIS A 128 31.48 4.63 -9.96
CA HIS A 128 31.20 5.74 -10.86
C HIS A 128 29.70 5.95 -11.13
N ALA A 129 28.84 5.03 -10.66
CA ALA A 129 27.40 5.22 -10.72
C ALA A 129 26.97 6.39 -9.83
N LYS A 130 25.98 7.16 -10.28
CA LYS A 130 25.37 8.22 -9.48
C LYS A 130 24.28 7.64 -8.59
N ASP A 131 24.18 8.16 -7.37
CA ASP A 131 23.13 7.81 -6.43
C ASP A 131 21.74 8.12 -7.00
N GLN A 132 20.87 7.11 -7.01
CA GLN A 132 19.48 7.21 -7.45
C GLN A 132 18.55 6.69 -6.35
N HIS A 133 18.14 7.60 -5.47
CA HIS A 133 17.14 7.31 -4.44
C HIS A 133 15.76 7.08 -5.08
N ILE A 134 15.15 5.94 -4.77
CA ILE A 134 13.77 5.60 -5.12
C ILE A 134 13.03 5.32 -3.81
N VAL A 135 11.99 6.09 -3.54
CA VAL A 135 11.13 5.95 -2.36
C VAL A 135 9.82 5.27 -2.78
N ILE A 136 9.41 4.24 -2.04
CA ILE A 136 8.23 3.43 -2.32
C ILE A 136 7.30 3.47 -1.10
N ILE A 137 6.09 4.00 -1.31
CA ILE A 137 5.07 4.19 -0.28
C ILE A 137 3.88 3.28 -0.56
N HIS A 138 3.59 2.38 0.37
CA HIS A 138 2.51 1.39 0.24
C HIS A 138 1.12 2.00 0.47
N GLY A 139 0.08 1.21 0.19
CA GLY A 139 -1.32 1.61 0.36
C GLY A 139 -1.91 1.24 1.72
N TYR A 140 -3.15 1.67 1.97
CA TYR A 140 -3.98 1.13 3.06
C TYR A 140 -3.99 -0.40 3.02
N MET A 141 -3.82 -1.04 4.18
CA MET A 141 -3.73 -2.50 4.32
C MET A 141 -2.69 -3.20 3.43
N ALA A 142 -1.62 -2.49 3.09
CA ALA A 142 -0.37 -3.06 2.60
C ALA A 142 0.76 -2.78 3.61
N ALA A 143 1.94 -3.33 3.31
CA ALA A 143 3.21 -2.95 3.91
C ALA A 143 4.33 -3.14 2.87
N MET A 144 5.54 -2.68 3.17
CA MET A 144 6.70 -2.75 2.29
C MET A 144 6.99 -4.16 1.73
N GLY A 145 6.81 -5.23 2.52
CA GLY A 145 7.07 -6.61 2.10
C GLY A 145 6.20 -7.10 0.92
N TYR A 146 5.16 -6.37 0.53
CA TYR A 146 4.41 -6.66 -0.69
C TYR A 146 5.11 -6.20 -1.97
N PHE A 147 6.13 -5.34 -1.91
CA PHE A 147 6.96 -4.99 -3.07
C PHE A 147 8.12 -5.96 -3.32
N ILE A 148 8.12 -7.12 -2.65
CA ILE A 148 9.25 -8.08 -2.66
C ILE A 148 9.72 -8.48 -4.06
N LYS A 149 8.79 -8.76 -4.99
CA LYS A 149 9.11 -9.15 -6.38
C LYS A 149 9.58 -7.99 -7.26
N ASN A 150 9.67 -6.78 -6.70
CA ASN A 150 10.11 -5.57 -7.38
C ASN A 150 11.54 -5.16 -6.96
N VAL A 151 11.97 -5.56 -5.76
CA VAL A 151 13.30 -5.26 -5.19
C VAL A 151 14.43 -5.70 -6.12
N GLU A 152 14.49 -6.98 -6.51
CA GLU A 152 15.65 -7.57 -7.20
C GLU A 152 15.96 -6.86 -8.54
N THR A 153 14.94 -6.62 -9.37
CA THR A 153 15.13 -6.00 -10.70
C THR A 153 15.62 -4.56 -10.61
N LEU A 154 15.27 -3.84 -9.53
CA LEU A 154 15.66 -2.46 -9.31
C LEU A 154 17.04 -2.35 -8.63
N ILE A 155 17.28 -3.12 -7.55
CA ILE A 155 18.52 -3.03 -6.78
C ILE A 155 19.74 -3.58 -7.52
N LYS A 156 19.57 -4.45 -8.52
CA LYS A 156 20.68 -4.93 -9.37
C LYS A 156 21.28 -3.85 -10.28
N ILE A 157 20.66 -2.67 -10.35
CA ILE A 157 21.18 -1.52 -11.10
C ILE A 157 22.17 -0.73 -10.21
N PRO A 158 23.41 -0.49 -10.65
CA PRO A 158 24.40 0.27 -9.86
C PRO A 158 23.94 1.70 -9.54
N GLY A 159 24.26 2.18 -8.34
CA GLY A 159 23.86 3.49 -7.83
C GLY A 159 22.42 3.58 -7.32
N VAL A 160 21.57 2.58 -7.55
CA VAL A 160 20.19 2.59 -7.03
C VAL A 160 20.19 2.42 -5.51
N ARG A 161 19.40 3.28 -4.85
CA ARG A 161 19.12 3.26 -3.41
C ARG A 161 17.61 3.13 -3.22
N LEU A 162 17.16 2.00 -2.70
CA LEU A 162 15.73 1.73 -2.50
C LEU A 162 15.33 2.02 -1.05
N HIS A 163 14.21 2.72 -0.89
CA HIS A 163 13.63 3.10 0.38
C HIS A 163 12.16 2.67 0.39
N PHE A 164 11.86 1.46 0.87
CA PHE A 164 10.47 1.06 1.11
C PHE A 164 10.11 1.48 2.53
N ILE A 165 9.15 2.39 2.69
CA ILE A 165 8.71 2.88 4.01
C ILE A 165 7.31 2.37 4.36
N ASP A 166 7.13 1.99 5.62
CA ASP A 166 5.80 1.73 6.17
C ASP A 166 5.16 3.03 6.66
N LEU A 167 3.92 3.29 6.26
CA LEU A 167 3.18 4.48 6.68
C LEU A 167 2.91 4.45 8.20
N PRO A 168 2.87 5.62 8.88
CA PRO A 168 2.47 5.71 10.28
C PRO A 168 1.16 4.96 10.59
N GLY A 169 1.16 4.10 11.61
CA GLY A 169 0.02 3.23 11.93
C GLY A 169 -0.05 1.90 11.16
N PHE A 170 0.84 1.65 10.19
CA PHE A 170 0.88 0.43 9.38
C PHE A 170 2.19 -0.34 9.51
N GLY A 171 2.20 -1.59 9.03
CA GLY A 171 3.41 -2.41 8.94
C GLY A 171 4.14 -2.55 10.29
N ASN A 172 5.43 -2.24 10.30
CA ASN A 172 6.28 -2.19 11.50
C ASN A 172 6.61 -0.76 11.98
N SER A 173 6.08 0.29 11.34
CA SER A 173 6.17 1.68 11.83
C SER A 173 5.44 1.89 13.16
N SER A 174 5.78 2.97 13.88
CA SER A 174 5.07 3.32 15.12
C SER A 174 3.57 3.51 14.87
N ARG A 175 2.78 3.11 15.88
CA ARG A 175 1.31 3.11 15.88
C ARG A 175 0.76 4.08 16.94
N PRO A 176 1.05 5.40 16.83
CA PRO A 176 0.52 6.38 17.77
C PRO A 176 -1.01 6.40 17.74
N LYS A 177 -1.59 6.87 18.85
CA LYS A 177 -3.00 7.25 18.93
C LYS A 177 -3.35 8.21 17.78
N PHE A 178 -4.54 8.07 17.21
CA PHE A 178 -5.07 9.11 16.33
C PHE A 178 -5.51 10.33 17.17
N PRO A 179 -5.20 11.56 16.76
CA PRO A 179 -5.72 12.75 17.44
C PRO A 179 -7.26 12.73 17.50
N SER A 180 -7.84 13.02 18.67
CA SER A 180 -9.28 12.91 18.90
C SER A 180 -10.09 14.04 18.25
N GLU A 181 -9.46 15.20 18.07
CA GLU A 181 -9.91 16.35 17.31
C GLU A 181 -10.26 15.98 15.86
N PHE A 182 -9.49 15.06 15.25
CA PHE A 182 -9.72 14.53 13.92
C PHE A 182 -10.92 13.57 13.82
N LEU A 183 -11.65 13.34 14.93
CA LEU A 183 -12.85 12.49 14.98
C LEU A 183 -14.14 13.27 15.24
N ILE A 184 -14.04 14.59 15.43
CA ILE A 184 -15.19 15.47 15.63
C ILE A 184 -15.91 15.65 14.28
N GLU A 185 -17.22 15.46 14.23
CA GLU A 185 -18.00 15.86 13.04
C GLU A 185 -18.24 17.37 13.09
N HIS A 186 -17.82 18.08 12.05
CA HIS A 186 -18.10 19.51 11.89
C HIS A 186 -19.34 19.72 11.02
N GLU A 187 -20.08 20.81 11.23
CA GLU A 187 -21.28 21.12 10.44
C GLU A 187 -20.95 21.94 9.18
N ASN A 188 -20.14 22.99 9.30
CA ASN A 188 -19.79 23.87 8.19
C ASN A 188 -18.78 23.22 7.21
N LEU A 189 -18.71 23.74 5.98
CA LEU A 189 -17.86 23.18 4.93
C LEU A 189 -16.35 23.44 5.16
N LYS A 190 -16.00 24.62 5.66
CA LYS A 190 -14.60 25.04 5.89
C LYS A 190 -13.89 24.08 6.84
N ASP A 191 -14.46 23.82 8.01
CA ASP A 191 -13.83 22.97 9.02
C ASP A 191 -13.74 21.50 8.55
N LYS A 192 -14.71 21.02 7.75
CA LYS A 192 -14.62 19.70 7.12
C LYS A 192 -13.43 19.59 6.16
N ILE A 193 -13.14 20.65 5.41
CA ILE A 193 -11.96 20.73 4.53
C ILE A 193 -10.69 20.80 5.38
N SER A 194 -10.64 21.68 6.38
CA SER A 194 -9.49 21.81 7.31
C SER A 194 -9.15 20.48 8.01
N GLN A 195 -10.15 19.77 8.56
CA GLN A 195 -9.93 18.47 9.20
C GLN A 195 -9.27 17.47 8.24
N VAL A 196 -9.72 17.37 6.99
CA VAL A 196 -9.11 16.44 6.03
C VAL A 196 -7.68 16.85 5.68
N LEU A 197 -7.40 18.15 5.56
CA LEU A 197 -6.05 18.68 5.33
C LEU A 197 -5.12 18.43 6.54
N GLU A 198 -5.59 18.61 7.76
CA GLU A 198 -4.84 18.32 9.00
C GLU A 198 -4.49 16.83 9.12
N ILE A 199 -5.43 15.94 8.75
CA ILE A 199 -5.20 14.50 8.72
C ILE A 199 -4.19 14.12 7.63
N GLU A 200 -4.26 14.72 6.44
CA GLU A 200 -3.26 14.51 5.38
C GLU A 200 -1.88 15.00 5.81
N ASN A 201 -1.79 16.22 6.38
CA ASN A 201 -0.60 16.80 7.00
C ASN A 201 0.01 15.82 8.03
N TRP A 202 -0.80 15.23 8.90
CA TRP A 202 -0.33 14.31 9.94
C TRP A 202 0.48 13.11 9.39
N PHE A 203 0.18 12.63 8.18
CA PHE A 203 0.99 11.62 7.48
C PHE A 203 2.18 12.23 6.73
N ILE A 204 1.94 13.22 5.88
CA ILE A 204 2.97 13.73 4.94
C ILE A 204 4.09 14.47 5.67
N ASP A 205 3.81 15.08 6.81
CA ASP A 205 4.80 15.76 7.65
C ASP A 205 5.72 14.75 8.35
N LYS A 206 5.23 13.53 8.63
CA LYS A 206 6.06 12.40 9.10
C LYS A 206 6.93 11.81 8.00
N ILE A 207 6.41 11.72 6.76
CA ILE A 207 7.19 11.33 5.58
C ILE A 207 8.31 12.35 5.32
N GLU A 208 8.02 13.65 5.42
CA GLU A 208 9.04 14.70 5.33
C GLU A 208 10.06 14.61 6.46
N ASN A 209 9.61 14.33 7.69
CA ASN A 209 10.50 14.14 8.84
C ASN A 209 11.49 12.99 8.59
N TRP A 210 11.00 11.83 8.13
CA TRP A 210 11.83 10.70 7.71
C TRP A 210 12.83 11.10 6.61
N ARG A 211 12.39 11.82 5.57
CA ARG A 211 13.26 12.28 4.48
C ARG A 211 14.40 13.17 4.99
N MET A 212 14.10 14.08 5.93
CA MET A 212 15.10 14.93 6.58
C MET A 212 16.10 14.11 7.41
N GLN A 213 15.63 13.14 8.21
CA GLN A 213 16.51 12.29 9.03
C GLN A 213 17.39 11.37 8.17
N ARG A 214 16.95 11.03 6.96
CA ARG A 214 17.71 10.25 5.97
C ARG A 214 18.60 11.09 5.03
N ASP A 215 18.60 12.42 5.17
CA ASP A 215 19.32 13.39 4.31
C ASP A 215 19.06 13.23 2.79
N ILE A 216 17.85 12.79 2.42
CA ILE A 216 17.51 12.52 1.01
C ILE A 216 17.12 13.85 0.32
N SER A 217 18.09 14.52 -0.26
CA SER A 217 17.91 15.81 -0.95
C SER A 217 17.12 15.73 -2.27
N LYS A 218 17.22 14.61 -3.00
CA LYS A 218 16.49 14.38 -4.26
C LYS A 218 16.20 12.90 -4.49
N PHE A 219 14.99 12.56 -4.93
CA PHE A 219 14.53 11.19 -5.10
C PHE A 219 13.46 11.02 -6.18
N LYS A 220 13.19 9.77 -6.55
CA LYS A 220 12.11 9.31 -7.42
C LYS A 220 11.05 8.65 -6.55
N LEU A 221 9.76 8.84 -6.82
CA LEU A 221 8.68 8.42 -5.92
C LEU A 221 7.75 7.39 -6.58
N ILE A 222 7.46 6.29 -5.88
CA ILE A 222 6.40 5.34 -6.22
C ILE A 222 5.38 5.34 -5.09
N GLY A 223 4.13 5.71 -5.38
CA GLY A 223 3.04 5.72 -4.40
C GLY A 223 1.90 4.80 -4.82
N HIS A 224 1.54 3.83 -3.98
CA HIS A 224 0.43 2.90 -4.24
C HIS A 224 -0.85 3.25 -3.46
N SER A 225 -2.02 3.26 -4.12
CA SER A 225 -3.33 3.39 -3.44
C SER A 225 -3.40 4.63 -2.54
N MET A 226 -3.74 4.49 -1.24
CA MET A 226 -3.66 5.58 -0.26
C MET A 226 -2.27 6.22 -0.17
N GLY A 227 -1.19 5.45 -0.33
CA GLY A 227 0.17 5.99 -0.42
C GLY A 227 0.41 6.79 -1.70
N GLY A 228 -0.32 6.50 -2.79
CA GLY A 228 -0.34 7.32 -4.00
C GLY A 228 -1.09 8.65 -3.81
N TYR A 229 -2.20 8.62 -3.08
CA TYR A 229 -2.94 9.82 -2.66
C TYR A 229 -2.08 10.71 -1.75
N LEU A 230 -1.52 10.16 -0.68
CA LEU A 230 -0.62 10.86 0.24
C LEU A 230 0.67 11.32 -0.44
N SER A 231 1.19 10.59 -1.43
CA SER A 231 2.30 11.07 -2.28
C SER A 231 1.94 12.36 -3.02
N CYS A 232 0.70 12.48 -3.52
CA CYS A 232 0.26 13.71 -4.18
C CYS A 232 0.14 14.88 -3.19
N CYS A 233 -0.44 14.66 -2.00
CA CYS A 233 -0.49 15.69 -0.95
C CYS A 233 0.93 16.11 -0.49
N TYR A 234 1.85 15.15 -0.33
CA TYR A 234 3.25 15.40 -0.02
C TYR A 234 3.91 16.29 -1.09
N LEU A 235 3.73 15.95 -2.37
CA LEU A 235 4.28 16.74 -3.47
C LEU A 235 3.72 18.18 -3.46
N LEU A 236 2.41 18.33 -3.28
CA LEU A 236 1.71 19.62 -3.21
C LEU A 236 2.15 20.51 -2.04
N LYS A 237 2.68 19.94 -0.95
CA LYS A 237 3.12 20.66 0.26
C LYS A 237 4.61 20.94 0.33
N TYR A 238 5.44 20.05 -0.22
CA TYR A 238 6.89 20.07 0.02
C TYR A 238 7.75 20.20 -1.25
N ASN A 239 7.24 19.87 -2.43
CA ASN A 239 8.09 19.71 -3.62
C ASN A 239 8.47 21.02 -4.35
N HIS A 240 8.30 22.19 -3.72
CA HIS A 240 8.62 23.49 -4.33
C HIS A 240 10.09 23.62 -4.78
N ASN A 241 11.00 22.87 -4.14
CA ASN A 241 12.42 22.82 -4.48
C ASN A 241 12.79 21.71 -5.50
N LYS A 242 11.82 21.10 -6.18
CA LYS A 242 11.99 19.98 -7.13
C LYS A 242 12.81 18.79 -6.58
N MET A 243 12.53 18.40 -5.34
CA MET A 243 13.10 17.21 -4.70
C MET A 243 12.66 15.91 -5.39
N VAL A 244 11.48 15.92 -6.03
CA VAL A 244 10.95 14.84 -6.85
C VAL A 244 10.60 15.38 -8.24
N GLU A 245 11.28 14.88 -9.27
CA GLU A 245 10.99 15.19 -10.69
C GLU A 245 10.25 14.05 -11.40
N ASP A 246 10.30 12.83 -10.86
CA ASP A 246 9.65 11.65 -11.41
C ASP A 246 8.76 10.97 -10.36
N VAL A 247 7.47 10.78 -10.65
CA VAL A 247 6.53 10.04 -9.81
C VAL A 247 5.78 8.95 -10.59
N ILE A 248 5.65 7.76 -9.99
CA ILE A 248 4.81 6.66 -10.46
C ILE A 248 3.67 6.47 -9.46
N LEU A 249 2.43 6.63 -9.92
CA LEU A 249 1.22 6.49 -9.12
C LEU A 249 0.53 5.18 -9.50
N VAL A 250 0.50 4.24 -8.55
CA VAL A 250 0.15 2.84 -8.77
C VAL A 250 -1.21 2.57 -8.14
N SER A 251 -2.24 2.43 -8.98
CA SER A 251 -3.64 2.32 -8.57
C SER A 251 -4.02 3.33 -7.46
N PRO A 252 -3.72 4.63 -7.61
CA PRO A 252 -3.92 5.63 -6.56
C PRO A 252 -5.39 5.78 -6.19
N MET A 253 -5.64 6.01 -4.90
CA MET A 253 -6.96 6.32 -4.33
C MET A 253 -7.37 7.75 -4.68
N GLY A 254 -8.68 8.02 -4.81
CA GLY A 254 -9.22 9.38 -4.83
C GLY A 254 -8.85 10.23 -6.05
N THR A 255 -8.65 9.61 -7.21
CA THR A 255 -8.34 10.35 -8.46
C THR A 255 -9.52 11.08 -9.08
N GLU A 256 -10.73 10.76 -8.65
CA GLU A 256 -11.99 11.15 -9.26
C GLU A 256 -12.86 12.02 -8.34
N SER A 257 -13.47 13.05 -8.90
CA SER A 257 -14.52 13.84 -8.24
C SER A 257 -15.81 13.02 -8.12
N SER A 258 -16.58 13.30 -7.06
CA SER A 258 -17.81 12.58 -6.74
C SER A 258 -18.70 13.38 -5.78
N GLU A 259 -19.89 12.85 -5.51
CA GLU A 259 -20.84 13.31 -4.50
C GLU A 259 -20.26 13.36 -3.07
N ALA A 260 -19.18 12.62 -2.79
CA ALA A 260 -18.49 12.65 -1.49
C ALA A 260 -17.52 13.84 -1.34
N SER A 261 -17.27 14.62 -2.39
CA SER A 261 -16.27 15.68 -2.37
C SER A 261 -16.78 16.99 -1.76
N LEU A 262 -15.94 17.57 -0.91
CA LEU A 262 -16.13 18.87 -0.28
C LEU A 262 -15.75 20.05 -1.20
N ILE A 263 -15.06 19.79 -2.31
CA ILE A 263 -14.48 20.78 -3.24
C ILE A 263 -15.09 20.63 -4.65
N ASN A 264 -16.42 20.51 -4.68
CA ASN A 264 -17.20 20.41 -5.92
C ASN A 264 -17.50 21.78 -6.56
N ASN A 265 -17.54 22.89 -5.79
CA ASN A 265 -17.52 24.22 -6.40
C ASN A 265 -16.14 24.48 -7.02
N LYS A 266 -16.10 24.97 -8.27
CA LYS A 266 -14.87 25.30 -9.02
C LYS A 266 -14.01 26.34 -8.31
N ASP A 267 -14.62 27.27 -7.57
CA ASP A 267 -13.90 28.29 -6.78
C ASP A 267 -13.07 27.68 -5.64
N HIS A 268 -13.39 26.46 -5.21
CA HIS A 268 -12.67 25.72 -4.16
C HIS A 268 -11.66 24.71 -4.74
N GLN A 269 -11.37 24.71 -6.05
CA GLN A 269 -10.55 23.67 -6.69
C GLN A 269 -9.04 23.96 -6.73
N VAL A 270 -8.52 24.48 -5.62
CA VAL A 270 -7.14 25.00 -5.48
C VAL A 270 -6.24 24.07 -4.65
N ASN A 271 -4.92 24.31 -4.67
CA ASN A 271 -3.99 23.61 -3.77
C ASN A 271 -3.96 24.28 -2.38
N PHE A 272 -4.71 23.71 -1.43
CA PHE A 272 -4.77 24.17 -0.05
C PHE A 272 -3.51 23.88 0.79
N HIS A 273 -2.54 23.07 0.32
CA HIS A 273 -1.31 22.83 1.09
C HIS A 273 -0.28 23.97 0.97
N ASN A 274 -0.38 24.81 -0.08
CA ASN A 274 0.50 25.96 -0.27
C ASN A 274 0.32 27.03 0.82
N ASP A 275 -0.90 27.17 1.35
CA ASP A 275 -1.23 28.19 2.35
C ASP A 275 -2.33 27.70 3.31
N PRO A 276 -1.97 27.03 4.42
CA PRO A 276 -2.92 26.52 5.40
C PRO A 276 -3.51 27.60 6.33
N PHE A 277 -3.02 28.85 6.27
CA PHE A 277 -3.47 29.95 7.14
C PHE A 277 -3.89 31.22 6.40
N GLY A 278 -3.73 31.27 5.08
CA GLY A 278 -4.23 32.34 4.24
C GLY A 278 -5.72 32.56 4.44
N GLU A 279 -6.14 33.82 4.32
CA GLU A 279 -7.55 34.17 4.24
C GLU A 279 -8.11 33.73 2.88
N LEU A 280 -8.37 32.43 2.78
CA LEU A 280 -9.42 31.90 1.93
C LEU A 280 -10.70 32.67 2.31
N HIS A 281 -11.02 33.67 1.49
CA HIS A 281 -12.28 34.40 1.53
C HIS A 281 -13.42 33.49 1.05
N PHE A 282 -13.63 32.40 1.80
CA PHE A 282 -14.95 31.83 2.00
C PHE A 282 -15.82 32.96 2.59
N GLU A 283 -16.41 33.79 1.74
CA GLU A 283 -17.50 34.68 2.14
C GLU A 283 -18.68 33.78 2.54
N ASN A 284 -18.69 33.38 3.82
CA ASN A 284 -19.68 32.48 4.39
C ASN A 284 -21.09 33.06 4.24
N LYS A 285 -21.73 32.75 3.12
CA LYS A 285 -23.19 32.80 3.00
C LYS A 285 -23.71 31.56 3.73
N GLU A 286 -24.39 31.79 4.84
CA GLU A 286 -24.99 30.72 5.63
C GLU A 286 -25.94 29.90 4.73
N GLY A 287 -25.63 28.62 4.52
CA GLY A 287 -26.40 27.74 3.64
C GLY A 287 -25.83 27.49 2.23
N GLU A 288 -24.54 27.73 1.97
CA GLU A 288 -23.90 27.16 0.76
C GLU A 288 -23.75 25.63 0.87
N ASP A 289 -24.79 24.93 0.43
CA ASP A 289 -24.80 23.48 0.17
C ASP A 289 -23.76 23.06 -0.87
N ILE A 290 -23.42 21.76 -0.91
CA ILE A 290 -22.57 21.19 -1.97
C ILE A 290 -23.28 21.36 -3.32
N ILE A 291 -22.81 22.29 -4.16
CA ILE A 291 -23.44 22.63 -5.45
C ILE A 291 -23.21 21.51 -6.47
N ILE A 292 -24.06 20.49 -6.46
CA ILE A 292 -24.07 19.41 -7.45
C ILE A 292 -24.80 19.89 -8.71
N THR A 293 -24.03 20.30 -9.73
CA THR A 293 -24.58 20.69 -11.03
C THR A 293 -24.86 19.48 -11.93
N GLU A 294 -25.70 19.65 -12.96
CA GLU A 294 -25.91 18.62 -13.99
C GLU A 294 -24.62 18.35 -14.81
N GLU A 295 -23.77 19.38 -14.98
CA GLU A 295 -22.42 19.27 -15.56
C GLU A 295 -21.54 18.33 -14.72
N LEU A 296 -21.44 18.57 -13.41
CA LEU A 296 -20.70 17.71 -12.45
C LEU A 296 -21.27 16.28 -12.44
N THR A 297 -22.59 16.14 -12.38
CA THR A 297 -23.27 14.84 -12.38
C THR A 297 -22.99 14.04 -13.66
N THR A 298 -22.89 14.73 -14.81
CA THR A 298 -22.56 14.10 -16.10
C THR A 298 -21.07 13.78 -16.22
N PHE A 299 -20.20 14.61 -15.65
CA PHE A 299 -18.78 14.34 -15.52
C PHE A 299 -18.52 13.10 -14.64
N TRP A 300 -19.15 12.98 -13.47
CA TRP A 300 -19.04 11.80 -12.60
C TRP A 300 -19.55 10.52 -13.26
N LYS A 301 -20.64 10.58 -14.04
CA LYS A 301 -21.12 9.43 -14.84
C LYS A 301 -20.13 9.01 -15.94
N THR A 302 -19.33 9.96 -16.43
CA THR A 302 -18.35 9.74 -17.51
C THR A 302 -17.02 9.20 -16.96
N ILE A 303 -16.57 9.73 -15.82
CA ILE A 303 -15.38 9.26 -15.11
C ILE A 303 -15.66 7.92 -14.40
N GLY A 304 -16.81 7.77 -13.76
CA GLY A 304 -17.18 6.60 -12.96
C GLY A 304 -16.68 6.66 -11.51
N GLN A 305 -16.83 5.53 -10.80
CA GLN A 305 -16.51 5.37 -9.38
C GLN A 305 -15.74 4.04 -9.14
N PRO A 306 -15.11 3.83 -7.96
CA PRO A 306 -14.51 2.56 -7.59
C PRO A 306 -15.54 1.41 -7.57
N LYS A 307 -15.09 0.20 -7.87
CA LYS A 307 -15.95 -1.01 -7.92
C LYS A 307 -16.06 -1.67 -6.55
N PHE A 308 -16.43 -0.90 -5.52
CA PHE A 308 -16.57 -1.39 -4.15
C PHE A 308 -18.02 -1.80 -3.85
N PRO A 309 -18.28 -2.89 -3.08
CA PRO A 309 -19.64 -3.36 -2.86
C PRO A 309 -20.37 -2.54 -1.79
N LYS A 310 -21.47 -1.87 -2.18
CA LYS A 310 -22.39 -1.20 -1.25
C LYS A 310 -22.95 -2.20 -0.24
N SER A 311 -22.77 -1.92 1.06
CA SER A 311 -23.21 -2.80 2.16
C SER A 311 -23.47 -1.99 3.43
N TRP A 312 -24.69 -2.09 3.96
CA TRP A 312 -25.12 -1.40 5.19
C TRP A 312 -24.22 -1.72 6.40
N ILE A 313 -23.64 -2.92 6.45
CA ILE A 313 -22.73 -3.33 7.54
C ILE A 313 -21.41 -2.56 7.45
N ILE A 314 -20.88 -2.36 6.24
CA ILE A 314 -19.64 -1.61 6.01
C ILE A 314 -19.89 -0.11 6.29
N GLU A 315 -20.98 0.43 5.76
CA GLU A 315 -21.45 1.79 6.06
C GLU A 315 -21.57 2.04 7.58
N LYS A 316 -22.18 1.10 8.30
CA LYS A 316 -22.37 1.23 9.75
C LYS A 316 -21.05 1.17 10.53
N LEU A 317 -20.11 0.30 10.14
CA LEU A 317 -18.76 0.25 10.73
C LEU A 317 -17.98 1.54 10.47
N TRP A 318 -18.04 2.07 9.24
CA TRP A 318 -17.46 3.38 8.88
C TRP A 318 -17.99 4.49 9.79
N SER A 319 -19.31 4.51 10.02
CA SER A 319 -19.97 5.48 10.91
C SER A 319 -19.57 5.39 12.39
N THR A 320 -18.90 4.31 12.81
CA THR A 320 -18.40 4.16 14.19
C THR A 320 -16.89 4.33 14.31
N ASN A 321 -16.21 4.80 13.26
CA ASN A 321 -14.74 4.87 13.16
C ASN A 321 -14.04 3.53 13.46
N LYS A 322 -14.70 2.40 13.18
CA LYS A 322 -14.17 1.04 13.39
C LYS A 322 -13.86 0.38 12.06
N SER A 323 -12.63 -0.06 11.85
CA SER A 323 -12.25 -0.70 10.59
C SER A 323 -12.78 -2.14 10.51
N PRO A 324 -12.96 -2.70 9.30
CA PRO A 324 -13.30 -4.12 9.15
C PRO A 324 -12.28 -5.08 9.77
N PHE A 325 -11.03 -4.64 9.98
CA PHE A 325 -9.97 -5.49 10.53
C PHE A 325 -9.86 -5.42 12.06
N GLU A 326 -10.27 -4.33 12.69
CA GLU A 326 -10.60 -4.32 14.13
C GLU A 326 -11.66 -5.41 14.43
N VAL A 327 -12.69 -5.51 13.57
CA VAL A 327 -13.74 -6.54 13.69
C VAL A 327 -13.19 -7.96 13.47
N LEU A 328 -12.27 -8.16 12.53
CA LEU A 328 -11.62 -9.46 12.31
C LEU A 328 -10.70 -9.86 13.47
N GLN A 329 -10.01 -8.91 14.12
CA GLN A 329 -9.22 -9.19 15.32
C GLN A 329 -10.08 -9.65 16.51
N PHE A 330 -11.34 -9.19 16.62
CA PHE A 330 -12.27 -9.70 17.65
C PHE A 330 -12.66 -11.19 17.47
N LEU A 331 -12.41 -11.78 16.29
CA LEU A 331 -12.54 -13.24 16.08
C LEU A 331 -11.35 -14.03 16.69
N GLY A 332 -10.32 -13.32 17.15
CA GLY A 332 -9.24 -13.80 17.99
C GLY A 332 -8.54 -15.06 17.47
N PRO A 333 -8.69 -16.22 18.13
CA PRO A 333 -8.06 -17.48 17.72
C PRO A 333 -8.28 -17.91 16.26
N PHE A 334 -9.34 -17.42 15.61
CA PHE A 334 -9.65 -17.73 14.20
C PHE A 334 -9.14 -16.68 13.19
N TYR A 335 -8.57 -15.57 13.66
CA TYR A 335 -8.14 -14.46 12.79
C TYR A 335 -7.06 -14.89 11.78
N SER A 336 -5.99 -15.56 12.25
CA SER A 336 -4.93 -16.09 11.37
C SER A 336 -5.49 -17.08 10.33
N LYS A 337 -6.39 -17.99 10.73
CA LYS A 337 -7.09 -18.90 9.82
C LYS A 337 -7.85 -18.16 8.72
N ILE A 338 -8.60 -17.10 9.06
CA ILE A 338 -9.34 -16.28 8.09
C ILE A 338 -8.38 -15.56 7.14
N LEU A 339 -7.36 -14.88 7.68
CA LEU A 339 -6.33 -14.20 6.89
C LEU A 339 -5.60 -15.17 5.95
N SER A 340 -5.35 -16.41 6.37
CA SER A 340 -4.66 -17.41 5.56
C SER A 340 -5.42 -17.77 4.28
N PHE A 341 -6.77 -17.78 4.28
CA PHE A 341 -7.53 -17.99 3.04
C PHE A 341 -7.29 -16.86 2.03
N TRP A 342 -7.11 -15.62 2.50
CA TRP A 342 -6.70 -14.50 1.65
C TRP A 342 -5.24 -14.65 1.19
N SER A 343 -4.30 -14.94 2.10
CA SER A 343 -2.88 -15.09 1.77
C SER A 343 -2.64 -16.21 0.76
N PHE A 344 -3.16 -17.42 1.01
CA PHE A 344 -3.03 -18.56 0.11
C PHE A 344 -3.71 -18.31 -1.24
N ARG A 345 -4.85 -17.61 -1.29
CA ARG A 345 -5.50 -17.25 -2.56
C ARG A 345 -4.73 -16.19 -3.34
N ARG A 346 -4.19 -15.17 -2.67
CA ARG A 346 -3.41 -14.08 -3.28
C ARG A 346 -2.08 -14.59 -3.83
N PHE A 347 -1.35 -15.36 -3.03
CA PHE A 347 0.00 -15.78 -3.34
C PHE A 347 0.08 -17.16 -4.02
N LYS A 348 -1.06 -17.79 -4.37
CA LYS A 348 -1.08 -19.10 -5.07
C LYS A 348 -0.21 -19.13 -6.33
N ASN A 349 -0.21 -18.03 -7.09
CA ASN A 349 0.49 -17.94 -8.38
C ASN A 349 1.99 -17.57 -8.21
N PHE A 350 2.58 -17.78 -7.03
CA PHE A 350 3.96 -17.36 -6.77
C PHE A 350 5.03 -18.37 -7.21
N GLY A 351 4.64 -19.62 -7.46
CA GLY A 351 5.47 -20.73 -7.96
C GLY A 351 4.58 -21.94 -8.32
N ASN A 352 5.19 -23.05 -8.78
CA ASN A 352 4.48 -24.30 -9.11
C ASN A 352 4.83 -25.49 -8.20
N ASP A 353 5.89 -25.38 -7.39
CA ASP A 353 6.49 -26.51 -6.67
C ASP A 353 6.32 -26.40 -5.14
N SER A 354 6.88 -27.35 -4.39
CA SER A 354 6.83 -27.42 -2.91
C SER A 354 7.10 -26.09 -2.21
N ASP A 355 8.13 -25.40 -2.68
CA ASP A 355 8.73 -24.21 -2.10
C ASP A 355 7.75 -23.03 -2.12
N THR A 356 6.79 -23.05 -3.07
CA THR A 356 5.65 -22.14 -3.12
C THR A 356 4.85 -22.14 -1.82
N THR A 357 4.72 -23.30 -1.15
CA THR A 357 3.96 -23.40 0.11
C THR A 357 4.71 -22.74 1.26
N GLU A 358 6.04 -22.88 1.34
CA GLU A 358 6.84 -22.16 2.34
C GLU A 358 6.84 -20.64 2.07
N MET A 359 6.98 -20.25 0.81
CA MET A 359 6.92 -18.86 0.36
C MET A 359 5.57 -18.19 0.71
N ILE A 360 4.45 -18.88 0.48
CA ILE A 360 3.10 -18.46 0.90
C ILE A 360 3.03 -18.37 2.43
N MET A 361 3.60 -19.33 3.17
CA MET A 361 3.61 -19.32 4.64
C MET A 361 4.45 -18.16 5.21
N LYS A 362 5.62 -17.83 4.65
CA LYS A 362 6.40 -16.67 5.09
C LYS A 362 5.66 -15.35 4.81
N LEU A 363 5.03 -15.20 3.64
CA LEU A 363 4.16 -14.06 3.33
C LEU A 363 2.93 -13.97 4.23
N HIS A 364 2.32 -15.11 4.59
CA HIS A 364 1.21 -15.17 5.51
C HIS A 364 1.63 -14.78 6.93
N ASN A 365 2.72 -15.35 7.46
CA ASN A 365 3.26 -15.05 8.78
C ASN A 365 3.64 -13.57 8.91
N TYR A 366 4.26 -12.99 7.87
CA TYR A 366 4.51 -11.56 7.78
C TYR A 366 3.22 -10.75 7.83
N SER A 367 2.26 -11.03 6.94
CA SER A 367 0.94 -10.37 6.89
C SER A 367 0.21 -10.43 8.23
N TYR A 368 0.26 -11.58 8.90
CA TYR A 368 -0.31 -11.74 10.24
C TYR A 368 0.45 -10.92 11.29
N SER A 369 1.77 -10.88 11.26
CA SER A 369 2.57 -10.08 12.20
C SER A 369 2.37 -8.56 12.08
N ILE A 370 1.97 -8.05 10.91
CA ILE A 370 1.67 -6.62 10.70
C ILE A 370 0.18 -6.27 10.88
N PHE A 371 -0.74 -7.20 10.60
CA PHE A 371 -2.19 -7.00 10.76
C PHE A 371 -2.72 -7.52 12.11
N ASN A 372 -1.91 -8.19 12.93
CA ASN A 372 -2.20 -8.54 14.32
C ASN A 372 -1.38 -7.67 15.28
N GLN A 373 -1.55 -6.35 15.13
CA GLN A 373 -1.04 -5.29 16.00
C GLN A 373 -2.19 -4.29 16.24
N TYR A 374 -1.98 -3.32 17.13
CA TYR A 374 -2.94 -2.24 17.42
C TYR A 374 -3.38 -1.51 16.14
N GLN A 375 -4.69 -1.52 15.89
CA GLN A 375 -5.33 -0.85 14.74
C GLN A 375 -5.57 0.63 15.08
N GLY A 376 -4.47 1.38 15.13
CA GLY A 376 -4.44 2.79 15.55
C GLY A 376 -4.67 3.77 14.40
N SER A 377 -3.92 4.88 14.45
CA SER A 377 -3.97 6.03 13.54
C SER A 377 -4.23 5.72 12.06
N GLY A 378 -3.53 4.76 11.46
CA GLY A 378 -3.70 4.40 10.04
C GLY A 378 -5.11 3.92 9.67
N GLU A 379 -5.69 3.04 10.50
CA GLU A 379 -7.01 2.42 10.28
C GLU A 379 -8.16 3.38 10.59
N VAL A 380 -7.92 4.36 11.47
CA VAL A 380 -8.89 5.38 11.86
C VAL A 380 -8.87 6.57 10.89
N ALA A 381 -7.70 6.98 10.40
CA ALA A 381 -7.58 8.10 9.47
C ALA A 381 -8.32 7.88 8.15
N ILE A 382 -8.33 6.65 7.62
CA ILE A 382 -8.94 6.40 6.32
C ILE A 382 -10.46 6.65 6.33
N THR A 383 -11.17 6.43 7.45
CA THR A 383 -12.60 6.76 7.54
C THR A 383 -12.88 8.26 7.46
N ARG A 384 -11.85 9.08 7.69
CA ARG A 384 -11.89 10.53 7.57
C ARG A 384 -11.51 11.03 6.17
N LEU A 385 -10.60 10.35 5.46
CA LEU A 385 -10.18 10.71 4.09
C LEU A 385 -11.22 10.31 3.01
N ILE A 386 -11.86 9.15 3.16
CA ILE A 386 -12.81 8.59 2.19
C ILE A 386 -14.16 8.22 2.82
N ASN A 387 -15.21 8.16 2.00
CA ASN A 387 -16.47 7.51 2.37
C ASN A 387 -16.34 5.96 2.33
N HIS A 388 -17.41 5.26 2.71
CA HIS A 388 -17.48 3.79 2.73
C HIS A 388 -17.44 3.12 1.33
N GLU A 389 -17.36 3.91 0.26
CA GLU A 389 -17.27 3.48 -1.15
C GLU A 389 -15.89 3.77 -1.76
N VAL A 390 -14.95 4.27 -0.95
CA VAL A 390 -13.58 4.67 -1.34
C VAL A 390 -13.54 5.93 -2.22
N LEU A 391 -14.59 6.76 -2.14
CA LEU A 391 -14.65 8.10 -2.72
C LEU A 391 -13.99 9.11 -1.77
N ALA A 392 -13.02 9.89 -2.26
CA ALA A 392 -12.25 10.84 -1.46
C ALA A 392 -12.99 12.18 -1.24
N LYS A 393 -12.86 12.74 -0.03
CA LYS A 393 -13.44 14.05 0.32
C LYS A 393 -12.75 15.21 -0.39
N LEU A 394 -11.42 15.11 -0.57
CA LEU A 394 -10.59 16.08 -1.31
C LEU A 394 -9.88 15.40 -2.51
N PRO A 395 -10.60 15.08 -3.59
CA PRO A 395 -10.08 14.27 -4.69
C PRO A 395 -9.02 14.99 -5.52
N LEU A 396 -8.04 14.21 -6.01
CA LEU A 396 -6.80 14.69 -6.62
C LEU A 396 -7.03 15.54 -7.88
N CYS A 397 -8.05 15.25 -8.68
CA CYS A 397 -8.38 16.00 -9.89
C CYS A 397 -8.92 17.41 -9.63
N ASN A 398 -9.36 17.71 -8.40
CA ASN A 398 -10.05 18.95 -8.03
C ASN A 398 -9.20 19.87 -7.12
N ARG A 399 -7.88 19.66 -6.96
CA ARG A 399 -7.07 20.38 -5.95
C ARG A 399 -5.73 20.92 -6.47
N GLY A 400 -5.74 21.52 -7.66
CA GLY A 400 -4.57 22.13 -8.30
C GLY A 400 -3.42 21.19 -8.68
N LEU A 401 -3.62 19.87 -8.63
CA LEU A 401 -2.55 18.88 -8.87
C LEU A 401 -2.00 18.93 -10.31
N VAL A 402 -2.89 19.17 -11.29
CA VAL A 402 -2.54 19.26 -12.71
C VAL A 402 -1.63 20.46 -12.95
N GLU A 403 -2.03 21.64 -12.45
CA GLU A 403 -1.29 22.89 -12.51
C GLU A 403 0.08 22.73 -11.85
N PHE A 404 0.10 22.24 -10.61
CA PHE A 404 1.34 22.03 -9.85
C PHE A 404 2.33 21.10 -10.56
N PHE A 405 1.85 20.01 -11.17
CA PHE A 405 2.71 19.08 -11.93
C PHE A 405 3.29 19.76 -13.18
N VAL A 406 2.49 20.55 -13.90
CA VAL A 406 2.90 21.27 -15.12
C VAL A 406 3.93 22.36 -14.82
N GLU A 407 3.70 23.17 -13.78
CA GLU A 407 4.56 24.27 -13.34
C GLU A 407 5.90 23.78 -12.81
N ASN A 408 5.89 22.75 -11.94
CA ASN A 408 7.10 22.17 -11.37
C ASN A 408 7.79 21.18 -12.31
N GLU A 409 7.17 20.85 -13.44
CA GLU A 409 7.68 19.93 -14.47
C GLU A 409 7.83 18.48 -14.00
N ILE A 410 6.95 18.05 -13.10
CA ILE A 410 6.96 16.70 -12.51
C ILE A 410 6.47 15.70 -13.56
N ARG A 411 7.36 14.81 -14.00
CA ARG A 411 6.99 13.68 -14.85
C ARG A 411 6.13 12.70 -14.04
N SER A 412 5.00 12.30 -14.60
CA SER A 412 4.07 11.38 -13.93
C SER A 412 3.73 10.15 -14.78
N LEU A 413 3.72 8.98 -14.15
CA LEU A 413 3.23 7.73 -14.74
C LEU A 413 2.11 7.14 -13.87
N TRP A 414 0.91 7.06 -14.44
CA TRP A 414 -0.28 6.48 -13.82
C TRP A 414 -0.44 5.03 -14.27
N VAL A 415 -0.46 4.08 -13.33
CA VAL A 415 -0.47 2.64 -13.62
C VAL A 415 -1.61 1.95 -12.90
N TYR A 416 -2.46 1.21 -13.63
CA TYR A 416 -3.60 0.45 -13.06
C TYR A 416 -3.63 -0.99 -13.57
N GLY A 417 -4.34 -1.86 -12.86
CA GLY A 417 -4.64 -3.21 -13.34
C GLY A 417 -5.75 -3.25 -14.41
N ASP A 418 -5.79 -4.29 -15.24
CA ASP A 418 -6.93 -4.57 -16.12
C ASP A 418 -8.19 -4.95 -15.33
N LYS A 419 -8.00 -5.64 -14.20
CA LYS A 419 -9.04 -6.14 -13.27
C LYS A 419 -9.10 -5.30 -11.99
N ASP A 420 -8.65 -4.06 -12.07
CA ASP A 420 -8.63 -3.15 -10.92
C ASP A 420 -10.04 -2.73 -10.46
N TRP A 421 -10.14 -2.44 -9.17
CA TRP A 421 -11.34 -1.94 -8.48
C TRP A 421 -11.23 -0.44 -8.16
N MET A 422 -10.04 0.16 -8.19
CA MET A 422 -9.89 1.63 -8.28
C MET A 422 -10.32 2.15 -9.65
N ASN A 423 -10.75 3.42 -9.69
CA ASN A 423 -11.17 4.03 -10.96
C ASN A 423 -9.98 4.53 -11.79
N LYS A 424 -9.51 3.67 -12.70
CA LYS A 424 -8.46 4.03 -13.67
C LYS A 424 -8.78 5.22 -14.57
N ASN A 425 -10.05 5.57 -14.74
CA ASN A 425 -10.45 6.72 -15.57
C ASN A 425 -10.08 8.07 -14.92
N GLY A 426 -10.05 8.14 -13.58
CA GLY A 426 -9.61 9.35 -12.87
C GLY A 426 -8.14 9.65 -13.13
N GLY A 427 -7.27 8.65 -12.99
CA GLY A 427 -5.84 8.77 -13.33
C GLY A 427 -5.58 9.03 -14.82
N GLN A 428 -6.36 8.43 -15.73
CA GLN A 428 -6.33 8.75 -17.17
C GLN A 428 -6.70 10.23 -17.41
N TYR A 429 -7.78 10.72 -16.80
CA TYR A 429 -8.22 12.11 -16.91
C TYR A 429 -7.14 13.10 -16.42
N ILE A 430 -6.54 12.87 -15.25
CA ILE A 430 -5.46 13.73 -14.73
C ILE A 430 -4.24 13.69 -15.68
N SER A 431 -3.85 12.50 -16.17
CA SER A 431 -2.79 12.34 -17.18
C SER A 431 -3.08 13.14 -18.46
N ASP A 432 -4.32 13.15 -18.93
CA ASP A 432 -4.71 13.89 -20.14
C ASP A 432 -4.78 15.40 -19.90
N GLU A 433 -5.27 15.85 -18.74
CA GLU A 433 -5.28 17.28 -18.36
C GLU A 433 -3.87 17.86 -18.23
N ILE A 434 -2.92 17.09 -17.68
CA ILE A 434 -1.49 17.45 -17.67
C ILE A 434 -0.98 17.52 -19.12
N ASN A 435 -1.25 16.52 -19.96
CA ASN A 435 -0.76 16.48 -21.34
C ASN A 435 -1.37 17.54 -22.27
N LYS A 436 -2.60 18.00 -22.00
CA LYS A 436 -3.22 19.15 -22.68
C LYS A 436 -2.46 20.45 -22.43
N ARG A 437 -1.95 20.65 -21.21
CA ARG A 437 -1.15 21.83 -20.82
C ARG A 437 0.32 21.69 -21.22
N LYS A 438 0.91 20.50 -21.05
CA LYS A 438 2.33 20.21 -21.38
C LYS A 438 2.51 18.77 -21.87
N LYS A 439 2.44 18.61 -23.20
CA LYS A 439 2.50 17.31 -23.89
C LYS A 439 3.77 16.52 -23.56
N GLY A 440 3.60 15.26 -23.18
CA GLY A 440 4.70 14.33 -22.85
C GLY A 440 5.14 14.37 -21.39
N LEU A 441 4.50 15.19 -20.54
CA LEU A 441 4.82 15.26 -19.11
C LEU A 441 4.16 14.15 -18.30
N SER A 442 3.00 13.66 -18.73
CA SER A 442 2.31 12.53 -18.07
C SER A 442 2.16 11.34 -19.01
N SER A 443 1.96 10.15 -18.44
CA SER A 443 1.70 8.91 -19.17
C SER A 443 0.77 8.02 -18.36
N PHE A 444 -0.09 7.26 -19.05
CA PHE A 444 -1.01 6.31 -18.47
C PHE A 444 -0.76 4.91 -19.03
N LYS A 445 -0.84 3.87 -18.17
CA LYS A 445 -0.66 2.46 -18.53
C LYS A 445 -1.67 1.58 -17.77
N VAL A 446 -2.16 0.56 -18.45
CA VAL A 446 -2.90 -0.56 -17.84
C VAL A 446 -2.05 -1.81 -17.99
N ILE A 447 -1.87 -2.55 -16.90
CA ILE A 447 -1.16 -3.83 -16.90
C ILE A 447 -2.18 -4.96 -17.00
N GLU A 448 -2.00 -5.83 -17.98
CA GLU A 448 -2.84 -7.01 -18.18
C GLU A 448 -2.63 -8.07 -17.09
N ASN A 449 -3.71 -8.78 -16.77
CA ASN A 449 -3.78 -9.81 -15.74
C ASN A 449 -3.39 -9.34 -14.33
N ALA A 450 -3.71 -8.10 -13.98
CA ALA A 450 -3.38 -7.47 -12.71
C ALA A 450 -4.59 -6.82 -12.05
N GLY A 451 -4.68 -6.91 -10.72
CA GLY A 451 -5.60 -6.10 -9.92
C GLY A 451 -4.89 -4.87 -9.34
N HIS A 452 -5.41 -4.40 -8.20
CA HIS A 452 -4.90 -3.26 -7.44
C HIS A 452 -3.41 -3.37 -7.09
N HIS A 453 -2.98 -4.54 -6.61
CA HIS A 453 -1.57 -4.82 -6.31
C HIS A 453 -0.83 -5.31 -7.56
N LEU A 454 -0.89 -4.54 -8.64
CA LEU A 454 -0.30 -4.91 -9.94
C LEU A 454 1.20 -5.24 -9.90
N TYR A 455 1.91 -4.71 -8.90
CA TYR A 455 3.32 -4.96 -8.61
C TYR A 455 3.57 -6.35 -7.97
N LEU A 456 2.57 -6.94 -7.31
CA LEU A 456 2.53 -8.35 -6.88
C LEU A 456 1.97 -9.27 -7.97
N ASP A 457 0.89 -8.83 -8.64
CA ASP A 457 0.10 -9.65 -9.54
C ASP A 457 0.81 -9.87 -10.90
N ASN A 458 1.51 -8.85 -11.42
CA ASN A 458 2.33 -8.93 -12.64
C ASN A 458 3.65 -8.14 -12.48
N PRO A 459 4.59 -8.64 -11.64
CA PRO A 459 5.80 -7.92 -11.25
C PRO A 459 6.74 -7.64 -12.42
N LYS A 460 6.82 -8.52 -13.43
CA LYS A 460 7.74 -8.31 -14.56
C LYS A 460 7.40 -7.04 -15.32
N ILE A 461 6.15 -6.90 -15.77
CA ILE A 461 5.72 -5.73 -16.54
C ILE A 461 5.82 -4.46 -15.69
N PHE A 462 5.50 -4.54 -14.40
CA PHE A 462 5.68 -3.40 -13.50
C PHE A 462 7.15 -2.98 -13.36
N ASN A 463 8.07 -3.92 -13.12
CA ASN A 463 9.50 -3.63 -12.96
C ASN A 463 10.09 -3.04 -14.25
N ASP A 464 9.73 -3.60 -15.42
CA ASP A 464 10.16 -3.09 -16.72
C ASP A 464 9.70 -1.63 -16.92
N LEU A 465 8.45 -1.30 -16.59
CA LEU A 465 7.90 0.05 -16.66
C LEU A 465 8.59 1.04 -15.69
N VAL A 466 8.91 0.60 -14.46
CA VAL A 466 9.64 1.42 -13.49
C VAL A 466 11.03 1.77 -14.01
N VAL A 467 11.77 0.77 -14.53
CA VAL A 467 13.11 0.94 -15.10
C VAL A 467 13.10 1.88 -16.31
N GLU A 468 12.14 1.72 -17.22
CA GLU A 468 11.96 2.57 -18.41
C GLU A 468 11.65 4.02 -18.01
N PHE A 469 10.59 4.23 -17.20
CA PHE A 469 10.09 5.56 -16.90
C PHE A 469 11.09 6.39 -16.10
N PHE A 470 11.73 5.78 -15.09
CA PHE A 470 12.75 6.43 -14.28
C PHE A 470 14.11 6.54 -14.98
N ARG A 471 14.32 5.89 -16.13
CA ARG A 471 15.60 5.88 -16.88
C ARG A 471 16.77 5.37 -16.01
N LEU A 472 16.58 4.19 -15.43
CA LEU A 472 17.57 3.56 -14.55
C LEU A 472 18.69 2.82 -15.32
N ARG A 473 18.68 2.86 -16.66
CA ARG A 473 19.65 2.24 -17.56
C ARG A 473 20.00 3.20 -18.70
#